data_AF-A0AAI8TY52-F1
#
_entry.id   AF-A0AAI8TY52-F1
#
_cell.length_a   1.000
_cell.length_b   1.000
_cell.length_c   1.000
_cell.angle_alpha   90.00
_cell.angle_beta   90.00
_cell.angle_gamma   90.00
#
_symmetry.space_group_name_H-M   'P 1'
#
loop_
_entity.id
_entity.type
_entity.pdbx_description
1 polymer ?
#
loop_
_entity_poly.entity_id
_entity_poly.type
_entity_poly.pdbx_seq_one_letter_code
_entity_poly.pdbx_strand_id
1 'polypeptide(L)'
;MARADDDDDDDEEVFPDEDYIPIRPVDGGRKFLNEDYAPLGRHDVDDVDQPAPQQSQIRTVVISVVATLVVLAVGWFGWQKYSEHQAAEKTEQLSEWVEQSMREKLGSDTELAKYGIQVTSVDLIRVSDTKYEGMASVTTNNDRINPRQVSINVTADGDRMMWQAAPGAFLFLVQDALSNIPSP
;
A
#
# COMPACT_ATOMS: atom_id res chain seq x y z
N MET A 1 -2.33 48.79 -20.36
CA MET A 1 -1.02 48.54 -19.73
C MET A 1 -1.01 47.06 -19.40
N ALA A 2 -0.33 46.29 -20.23
CA ALA A 2 -0.15 44.85 -20.07
C ALA A 2 1.20 44.63 -19.39
N ARG A 3 1.25 43.74 -18.39
CA ARG A 3 2.49 43.14 -17.93
C ARG A 3 2.18 41.71 -17.47
N ALA A 4 2.55 40.78 -18.33
CA ALA A 4 2.85 39.40 -18.02
C ALA A 4 4.36 39.34 -17.74
N ASP A 5 4.77 38.51 -16.79
CA ASP A 5 6.11 37.95 -16.52
C ASP A 5 5.80 36.96 -15.35
N ASP A 6 5.44 35.69 -15.60
CA ASP A 6 6.31 34.50 -15.80
C ASP A 6 7.39 34.35 -14.71
N ASP A 7 7.06 33.58 -13.67
CA ASP A 7 8.01 32.97 -12.72
C ASP A 7 7.56 31.50 -12.52
N ASP A 8 8.04 30.63 -13.40
CA ASP A 8 8.03 29.17 -13.23
C ASP A 8 9.31 28.80 -12.44
N ASP A 9 9.15 28.59 -11.13
CA ASP A 9 10.17 27.95 -10.29
C ASP A 9 9.96 26.43 -10.33
N ASP A 10 10.72 25.77 -11.20
CA ASP A 10 10.88 24.31 -11.24
C ASP A 10 11.75 23.86 -10.05
N ASP A 11 11.11 23.47 -8.94
CA ASP A 11 11.78 22.84 -7.82
C ASP A 11 12.18 21.39 -8.19
N GLU A 12 13.48 21.19 -8.46
CA GLU A 12 14.11 19.88 -8.62
C GLU A 12 13.90 19.01 -7.36
N GLU A 13 13.01 18.02 -7.44
CA GLU A 13 12.93 16.96 -6.42
C GLU A 13 14.21 16.10 -6.45
N VAL A 14 15.10 16.39 -5.50
CA VAL A 14 16.25 15.55 -5.15
C VAL A 14 15.75 14.31 -4.42
N PHE A 15 15.61 13.20 -5.14
CA PHE A 15 15.37 11.89 -4.52
C PHE A 15 16.66 11.42 -3.81
N PRO A 16 16.62 11.09 -2.50
CA PRO A 16 17.75 10.47 -1.84
C PRO A 16 17.95 9.04 -2.37
N ASP A 17 19.20 8.73 -2.75
CA ASP A 17 19.64 7.43 -3.23
C ASP A 17 19.23 6.30 -2.26
N GLU A 18 18.44 5.35 -2.76
CA GLU A 18 18.12 4.11 -2.08
C GLU A 18 19.41 3.30 -1.84
N ASP A 19 19.72 3.07 -0.56
CA ASP A 19 20.77 2.17 -0.09
C ASP A 19 20.56 0.75 -0.66
N TYR A 20 21.32 0.46 -1.71
CA TYR A 20 21.42 -0.83 -2.35
C TYR A 20 22.04 -1.85 -1.38
N ILE A 21 21.23 -2.71 -0.77
CA ILE A 21 21.72 -3.85 0.03
C ILE A 21 22.10 -5.00 -0.92
N PRO A 22 23.38 -5.38 -1.06
CA PRO A 22 23.75 -6.52 -1.88
C PRO A 22 23.38 -7.83 -1.18
N ILE A 23 22.44 -8.56 -1.79
CA ILE A 23 22.12 -9.95 -1.44
C ILE A 23 23.32 -10.84 -1.80
N ARG A 24 23.95 -11.44 -0.79
CA ARG A 24 25.02 -12.43 -0.98
C ARG A 24 24.44 -13.74 -1.50
N PRO A 25 25.08 -14.39 -2.49
CA PRO A 25 24.71 -15.74 -2.89
C PRO A 25 25.10 -16.74 -1.80
N VAL A 26 24.15 -17.59 -1.41
CA VAL A 26 24.38 -18.74 -0.52
C VAL A 26 25.02 -19.84 -1.36
N ASP A 27 26.31 -20.03 -1.16
CA ASP A 27 27.07 -21.20 -1.58
C ASP A 27 26.58 -22.43 -0.79
N GLY A 28 26.23 -23.48 -1.51
CA GLY A 28 25.54 -24.65 -1.00
C GLY A 28 25.89 -25.89 -1.81
N GLY A 29 27.18 -26.12 -2.03
CA GLY A 29 27.69 -27.38 -2.56
C GLY A 29 27.25 -28.58 -1.72
N ARG A 30 26.57 -29.53 -2.37
CA ARG A 30 26.57 -30.93 -1.96
C ARG A 30 26.96 -31.81 -3.13
N LYS A 31 28.22 -32.23 -3.12
CA LYS A 31 28.69 -33.42 -3.82
C LYS A 31 28.16 -34.63 -3.06
N PHE A 32 27.29 -35.40 -3.67
CA PHE A 32 27.13 -36.80 -3.30
C PHE A 32 27.81 -37.63 -4.38
N LEU A 33 28.97 -38.15 -4.01
CA LEU A 33 29.60 -39.31 -4.59
C LEU A 33 28.61 -40.47 -4.45
N ASN A 34 28.34 -41.18 -5.54
CA ASN A 34 27.98 -42.58 -5.47
C ASN A 34 28.93 -43.35 -6.38
N GLU A 35 29.80 -44.08 -5.69
CA GLU A 35 30.68 -45.14 -6.14
C GLU A 35 29.93 -46.23 -6.92
N ASP A 36 30.59 -46.67 -7.98
CA ASP A 36 30.89 -48.07 -8.31
C ASP A 36 29.78 -49.11 -8.18
N TYR A 37 29.19 -49.49 -9.32
CA TYR A 37 29.00 -50.91 -9.65
C TYR A 37 29.21 -51.13 -11.15
N ALA A 38 30.18 -51.98 -11.47
CA ALA A 38 30.47 -52.50 -12.80
C ALA A 38 30.18 -54.03 -12.82
N PRO A 39 30.25 -54.73 -13.97
CA PRO A 39 29.06 -55.28 -14.62
C PRO A 39 29.13 -56.81 -14.75
N LEU A 40 28.00 -57.53 -14.72
CA LEU A 40 27.97 -58.91 -15.18
C LEU A 40 26.62 -59.27 -15.77
N GLY A 41 26.65 -59.90 -16.97
CA GLY A 41 25.56 -60.75 -17.44
C GLY A 41 25.06 -60.46 -18.85
N ARG A 42 25.76 -60.99 -19.86
CA ARG A 42 25.15 -61.33 -21.15
C ARG A 42 24.04 -62.37 -20.91
N HIS A 43 22.87 -62.13 -21.51
CA HIS A 43 21.99 -63.18 -22.00
C HIS A 43 21.37 -62.66 -23.30
N ASP A 44 21.84 -63.21 -24.41
CA ASP A 44 21.17 -63.16 -25.70
C ASP A 44 19.96 -64.08 -25.65
N VAL A 45 18.74 -63.57 -25.78
CA VAL A 45 17.64 -64.34 -26.39
C VAL A 45 16.53 -63.43 -26.90
N ASP A 46 16.21 -63.65 -28.18
CA ASP A 46 14.94 -63.50 -28.89
C ASP A 46 14.44 -62.09 -29.28
N ASP A 47 14.71 -61.79 -30.55
CA ASP A 47 13.86 -61.05 -31.49
C ASP A 47 12.37 -61.35 -31.24
N VAL A 48 11.67 -60.37 -30.68
CA VAL A 48 10.22 -60.25 -30.81
C VAL A 48 9.97 -58.94 -31.56
N ASP A 49 9.49 -59.11 -32.79
CA ASP A 49 9.08 -58.06 -33.70
C ASP A 49 8.08 -57.11 -33.00
N GLN A 50 8.60 -55.95 -32.56
CA GLN A 50 7.81 -54.90 -31.91
C GLN A 50 7.36 -53.90 -32.97
N PRO A 51 6.05 -53.67 -33.15
CA PRO A 51 5.58 -52.65 -34.08
C PRO A 51 6.12 -51.28 -33.64
N ALA A 52 6.81 -50.61 -34.56
CA ALA A 52 7.41 -49.30 -34.34
C ALA A 52 6.42 -48.34 -33.65
N PRO A 53 6.77 -47.75 -32.48
CA PRO A 53 5.97 -46.70 -31.90
C PRO A 53 6.04 -45.48 -32.83
N GLN A 54 4.89 -45.13 -33.40
CA GLN A 54 4.68 -44.01 -34.31
C GLN A 54 5.05 -42.70 -33.60
N GLN A 55 6.26 -42.23 -33.88
CA GLN A 55 6.95 -41.15 -33.18
C GLN A 55 6.57 -39.76 -33.72
N SER A 56 5.27 -39.44 -33.81
CA SER A 56 4.83 -38.13 -34.34
C SER A 56 3.62 -37.47 -33.64
N GLN A 57 3.23 -37.92 -32.45
CA GLN A 57 2.11 -37.29 -31.70
C GLN A 57 2.42 -36.84 -30.26
N ILE A 58 3.68 -36.86 -29.82
CA ILE A 58 4.05 -36.41 -28.45
C ILE A 58 4.75 -35.04 -28.46
N ARG A 59 4.55 -34.23 -29.51
CA ARG A 59 5.07 -32.84 -29.54
C ARG A 59 4.00 -31.75 -29.51
N THR A 60 2.71 -32.12 -29.52
CA THR A 60 1.63 -31.11 -29.61
C THR A 60 0.83 -30.95 -28.31
N VAL A 61 0.76 -31.96 -27.43
CA VAL A 61 -0.08 -31.88 -26.23
C VAL A 61 0.59 -31.11 -25.08
N VAL A 62 1.92 -31.18 -24.95
CA VAL A 62 2.67 -30.56 -23.82
C VAL A 62 2.69 -29.03 -23.89
N ILE A 63 2.61 -28.43 -25.09
CA ILE A 63 2.60 -26.97 -25.25
C ILE A 63 1.26 -26.36 -24.78
N SER A 64 0.15 -27.11 -24.85
CA SER A 64 -1.17 -26.57 -24.52
C SER A 64 -1.39 -26.33 -23.01
N VAL A 65 -0.80 -27.17 -22.15
CA VAL A 65 -0.96 -27.07 -20.68
C VAL A 65 -0.13 -25.93 -20.09
N VAL A 66 1.07 -25.68 -20.63
CA VAL A 66 1.95 -24.60 -20.15
C VAL A 66 1.40 -23.23 -20.56
N ALA A 67 0.84 -23.09 -21.77
CA ALA A 67 0.23 -21.83 -22.20
C ALA A 67 -1.03 -21.46 -21.41
N THR A 68 -1.86 -22.43 -21.00
CA THR A 68 -3.04 -22.14 -20.16
C THR A 68 -2.64 -21.70 -18.76
N LEU A 69 -1.58 -22.27 -18.18
CA LEU A 69 -1.08 -21.86 -16.87
C LEU A 69 -0.49 -20.43 -16.89
N VAL A 70 0.16 -20.02 -17.99
CA VAL A 70 0.66 -18.64 -18.12
C VAL A 70 -0.48 -17.64 -18.26
N VAL A 71 -1.55 -17.94 -19.02
CA VAL A 71 -2.71 -17.04 -19.13
C VAL A 71 -3.49 -16.95 -17.81
N LEU A 72 -3.62 -18.05 -17.06
CA LEU A 72 -4.22 -18.02 -15.72
C LEU A 72 -3.34 -17.30 -14.70
N ALA A 73 -2.02 -17.43 -14.77
CA ALA A 73 -1.10 -16.72 -13.89
C ALA A 73 -1.06 -15.22 -14.19
N VAL A 74 -1.02 -14.80 -15.46
CA VAL A 74 -1.05 -13.37 -15.83
C VAL A 74 -2.44 -12.77 -15.59
N GLY A 75 -3.52 -13.53 -15.77
CA GLY A 75 -4.87 -13.11 -15.41
C GLY A 75 -5.06 -12.94 -13.89
N TRP A 76 -4.51 -13.84 -13.08
CA TRP A 76 -4.58 -13.77 -11.61
C TRP A 76 -3.64 -12.70 -11.03
N PHE A 77 -2.43 -12.57 -11.58
CA PHE A 77 -1.40 -11.63 -11.13
C PHE A 77 -1.65 -10.19 -11.62
N GLY A 78 -2.20 -10.03 -12.83
CA GLY A 78 -2.60 -8.74 -13.38
C GLY A 78 -3.79 -8.11 -12.67
N TRP A 79 -4.70 -8.92 -12.11
CA TRP A 79 -5.85 -8.42 -11.35
C TRP A 79 -5.46 -7.94 -9.94
N GLN A 80 -4.48 -8.58 -9.30
CA GLN A 80 -4.02 -8.22 -7.95
C GLN A 80 -3.38 -6.83 -7.89
N LYS A 81 -2.58 -6.47 -8.91
CA LYS A 81 -1.98 -5.13 -9.02
C LYS A 81 -2.98 -4.03 -9.38
N TYR A 82 -4.04 -4.35 -10.11
CA TYR A 82 -5.08 -3.38 -10.48
C TYR A 82 -5.96 -2.95 -9.29
N SER A 83 -6.18 -3.84 -8.32
CA SER A 83 -7.00 -3.53 -7.15
C SER A 83 -6.33 -2.62 -6.12
N GLU A 84 -4.99 -2.61 -6.06
CA GLU A 84 -4.24 -1.77 -5.11
C GLU A 84 -4.35 -0.28 -5.46
N HIS A 85 -4.24 0.06 -6.75
CA HIS A 85 -4.31 1.47 -7.20
C HIS A 85 -5.70 2.09 -6.96
N GLN A 86 -6.78 1.37 -7.27
CA GLN A 86 -8.14 1.90 -7.05
C GLN A 86 -8.50 1.99 -5.56
N ALA A 87 -7.93 1.13 -4.70
CA ALA A 87 -8.16 1.21 -3.27
C ALA A 87 -7.40 2.40 -2.65
N ALA A 88 -6.19 2.69 -3.15
CA ALA A 88 -5.39 3.84 -2.74
C ALA A 88 -6.06 5.16 -3.13
N GLU A 89 -6.42 5.34 -4.40
CA GLU A 89 -7.07 6.58 -4.90
C GLU A 89 -8.38 6.90 -4.16
N LYS A 90 -9.20 5.89 -3.88
CA LYS A 90 -10.45 6.08 -3.10
C LYS A 90 -10.20 6.49 -1.66
N THR A 91 -9.11 5.99 -1.06
CA THR A 91 -8.75 6.31 0.32
C THR A 91 -8.21 7.74 0.40
N GLU A 92 -7.43 8.16 -0.58
CA GLU A 92 -6.91 9.52 -0.71
C GLU A 92 -8.01 10.58 -0.90
N GLN A 93 -8.95 10.33 -1.83
CA GLN A 93 -10.13 11.19 -2.00
C GLN A 93 -10.98 11.26 -0.73
N LEU A 94 -11.10 10.14 -0.01
CA LEU A 94 -11.84 10.11 1.25
C LEU A 94 -11.11 10.90 2.35
N SER A 95 -9.77 10.84 2.43
CA SER A 95 -9.00 11.64 3.39
C SER A 95 -9.18 13.14 3.16
N GLU A 96 -9.13 13.61 1.91
CA GLU A 96 -9.36 15.02 1.58
C GLU A 96 -10.76 15.47 2.02
N TRP A 97 -11.77 14.63 1.78
CA TRP A 97 -13.13 14.96 2.15
C TRP A 97 -13.35 14.97 3.66
N VAL A 98 -12.73 14.03 4.39
CA VAL A 98 -12.74 13.99 5.85
C VAL A 98 -12.01 15.21 6.43
N GLU A 99 -10.86 15.56 5.87
CA GLU A 99 -10.09 16.75 6.26
C GLU A 99 -10.93 18.02 6.12
N GLN A 100 -11.55 18.22 4.96
CA GLN A 100 -12.42 19.37 4.70
C GLN A 100 -13.60 19.42 5.68
N SER A 101 -14.27 18.28 5.89
CA SER A 101 -15.39 18.16 6.82
C SER A 101 -14.97 18.46 8.26
N MET A 102 -13.81 17.96 8.70
CA MET A 102 -13.29 18.26 10.03
C MET A 102 -12.94 19.74 10.18
N ARG A 103 -12.28 20.33 9.18
CA ARG A 103 -11.94 21.77 9.18
C ARG A 103 -13.18 22.63 9.30
N GLU A 104 -14.22 22.33 8.53
CA GLU A 104 -15.50 23.03 8.60
C GLU A 104 -16.17 22.85 9.96
N LYS A 105 -16.22 21.61 10.49
CA LYS A 105 -16.86 21.32 11.77
C LYS A 105 -16.14 21.95 12.95
N LEU A 106 -14.81 21.82 13.02
CA LEU A 106 -13.99 22.36 14.10
C LEU A 106 -13.89 23.90 14.02
N GLY A 107 -13.93 24.46 12.81
CA GLY A 107 -13.93 25.91 12.60
C GLY A 107 -15.28 26.60 12.85
N SER A 108 -16.39 25.91 12.62
CA SER A 108 -17.75 26.44 12.85
C SER A 108 -18.25 26.26 14.28
N ASP A 109 -17.70 25.30 15.03
CA ASP A 109 -18.08 25.08 16.42
C ASP A 109 -17.54 26.22 17.31
N THR A 110 -18.46 26.99 17.91
CA THR A 110 -18.11 28.16 18.73
C THR A 110 -17.24 27.80 19.94
N GLU A 111 -17.39 26.60 20.50
CA GLU A 111 -16.58 26.16 21.63
C GLU A 111 -15.16 25.79 21.19
N LEU A 112 -14.98 25.30 19.96
CA LEU A 112 -13.70 24.83 19.45
C LEU A 112 -12.93 25.93 18.68
N ALA A 113 -13.65 26.83 18.01
CA ALA A 113 -13.09 27.94 17.26
C ALA A 113 -12.20 28.86 18.11
N LYS A 114 -12.51 29.00 19.41
CA LYS A 114 -11.70 29.79 20.35
C LYS A 114 -10.28 29.27 20.55
N TYR A 115 -10.03 27.99 20.27
CA TYR A 115 -8.70 27.38 20.34
C TYR A 115 -7.91 27.49 19.02
N GLY A 116 -8.56 27.96 17.94
CA GLY A 116 -7.95 28.11 16.63
C GLY A 116 -7.40 26.79 16.07
N ILE A 117 -8.20 25.74 16.19
CA ILE A 117 -7.84 24.40 15.74
C ILE A 117 -7.75 24.38 14.22
N GLN A 118 -6.66 23.83 13.69
CA GLN A 118 -6.50 23.61 12.25
C GLN A 118 -6.11 22.16 11.99
N VAL A 119 -6.87 21.50 11.11
CA VAL A 119 -6.52 20.17 10.60
C VAL A 119 -5.52 20.34 9.47
N THR A 120 -4.36 19.73 9.60
CA THR A 120 -3.24 19.83 8.65
C THR A 120 -3.16 18.63 7.71
N SER A 121 -3.51 17.43 8.19
CA SER A 121 -3.56 16.22 7.37
C SER A 121 -4.48 15.19 8.00
N VAL A 122 -4.98 14.27 7.18
CA VAL A 122 -5.74 13.10 7.63
C VAL A 122 -5.21 11.85 6.91
N ASP A 123 -4.66 10.92 7.67
CA ASP A 123 -4.18 9.64 7.15
C ASP A 123 -5.20 8.55 7.44
N LEU A 124 -5.76 7.93 6.40
CA LEU A 124 -6.77 6.87 6.52
C LEU A 124 -6.23 5.52 6.04
N ILE A 125 -6.63 4.47 6.75
CA ILE A 125 -6.38 3.08 6.41
C ILE A 125 -7.73 2.38 6.29
N ARG A 126 -7.95 1.70 5.15
CA ARG A 126 -9.17 0.93 4.93
C ARG A 126 -9.18 -0.32 5.81
N VAL A 127 -10.18 -0.46 6.66
CA VAL A 127 -10.38 -1.62 7.55
C VAL A 127 -11.44 -2.57 7.00
N SER A 128 -12.46 -2.04 6.31
CA SER A 128 -13.48 -2.84 5.62
C SER A 128 -14.04 -2.08 4.42
N ASP A 129 -15.06 -2.62 3.75
CA ASP A 129 -15.63 -1.97 2.56
C ASP A 129 -16.16 -0.56 2.81
N THR A 130 -16.67 -0.31 4.01
CA THR A 130 -17.29 0.96 4.40
C THR A 130 -16.62 1.60 5.61
N LYS A 131 -15.57 0.98 6.18
CA LYS A 131 -14.91 1.50 7.40
C LYS A 131 -13.44 1.75 7.17
N TYR A 132 -13.00 2.88 7.72
CA TYR A 132 -11.64 3.36 7.67
C TYR A 132 -11.26 3.83 9.08
N GLU A 133 -10.01 3.61 9.44
CA GLU A 133 -9.42 4.08 10.70
C GLU A 133 -8.23 4.95 10.35
N GLY A 134 -7.97 5.98 11.15
CA GLY A 134 -6.94 6.93 10.79
C GLY A 134 -6.51 7.85 11.90
N MET A 135 -5.57 8.71 11.54
CA MET A 135 -5.04 9.75 12.39
C MET A 135 -5.21 11.10 11.69
N ALA A 136 -5.84 12.05 12.36
CA ALA A 136 -5.86 13.44 11.95
C ALA A 136 -4.74 14.20 12.67
N SER A 137 -3.92 14.91 11.91
CA SER A 137 -2.94 15.84 12.46
C SER A 137 -3.59 17.20 12.65
N VAL A 138 -3.49 17.73 13.86
CA VAL A 138 -4.21 18.94 14.26
C VAL A 138 -3.26 19.90 14.98
N THR A 139 -3.25 21.16 14.58
CA THR A 139 -2.50 22.23 15.23
C THR A 139 -3.45 23.18 15.95
N THR A 140 -2.92 23.91 16.93
CA THR A 140 -3.65 24.98 17.63
C THR A 140 -2.96 26.31 17.42
N ASN A 141 -3.63 27.41 17.76
CA ASN A 141 -2.99 28.72 17.72
C ASN A 141 -1.76 28.83 18.64
N ASN A 142 -1.73 28.06 19.73
CA ASN A 142 -0.63 28.06 20.69
C ASN A 142 0.54 27.17 20.26
N ASP A 143 0.25 26.08 19.54
CA ASP A 143 1.23 25.08 19.11
C ASP A 143 1.06 24.77 17.62
N ARG A 144 1.54 25.68 16.77
CA ARG A 144 1.52 25.54 15.30
C ARG A 144 2.63 24.66 14.76
N ILE A 145 3.67 24.42 15.57
CA ILE A 145 4.88 23.71 15.15
C ILE A 145 4.76 22.22 15.45
N ASN A 146 4.07 21.83 16.52
CA ASN A 146 3.91 20.43 16.91
C ASN A 146 2.45 19.97 16.71
N PRO A 147 2.11 19.43 15.52
CA PRO A 147 0.78 18.86 15.31
C PRO A 147 0.52 17.72 16.30
N ARG A 148 -0.68 17.72 16.86
CA ARG A 148 -1.20 16.67 17.74
C ARG A 148 -1.96 15.68 16.89
N GLN A 149 -1.71 14.40 17.12
CA GLN A 149 -2.41 13.34 16.42
C GLN A 149 -3.70 12.95 17.15
N VAL A 150 -4.80 12.90 16.42
CA VAL A 150 -6.13 12.55 16.89
C VAL A 150 -6.61 11.31 16.14
N SER A 151 -6.88 10.23 16.87
CA SER A 151 -7.45 9.02 16.26
C SER A 151 -8.90 9.25 15.84
N ILE A 152 -9.21 8.83 14.61
CA ILE A 152 -10.50 8.99 13.97
C ILE A 152 -10.98 7.67 13.38
N ASN A 153 -12.29 7.45 13.45
CA ASN A 153 -12.97 6.37 12.76
C ASN A 153 -13.89 6.98 11.70
N VAL A 154 -13.79 6.50 10.47
CA VAL A 154 -14.57 6.98 9.34
C VAL A 154 -15.43 5.85 8.79
N THR A 155 -16.70 6.13 8.57
CA THR A 155 -17.62 5.24 7.85
C THR A 155 -18.11 5.94 6.59
N ALA A 156 -17.91 5.29 5.44
CA ALA A 156 -18.35 5.78 4.13
C ALA A 156 -19.32 4.76 3.50
N ASP A 157 -20.51 5.22 3.15
CA ASP A 157 -21.58 4.44 2.49
C ASP A 157 -22.17 5.23 1.32
N GLY A 158 -21.65 4.96 0.12
CA GLY A 158 -21.97 5.72 -1.09
C GLY A 158 -21.57 7.19 -0.93
N ASP A 159 -22.55 8.09 -1.06
CA ASP A 159 -22.35 9.55 -0.93
C ASP A 159 -22.45 10.04 0.53
N ARG A 160 -22.50 9.14 1.51
CA ARG A 160 -22.58 9.49 2.93
C ARG A 160 -21.27 9.16 3.61
N MET A 161 -20.71 10.14 4.29
CA MET A 161 -19.51 9.98 5.11
C MET A 161 -19.79 10.48 6.52
N MET A 162 -19.32 9.73 7.51
CA MET A 162 -19.34 10.11 8.91
C MET A 162 -17.98 9.80 9.52
N TRP A 163 -17.38 10.78 10.20
CA TRP A 163 -16.19 10.59 10.99
C TRP A 163 -16.49 10.80 12.48
N GLN A 164 -15.74 10.11 13.33
CA GLN A 164 -15.84 10.20 14.77
C GLN A 164 -14.44 10.21 15.38
N ALA A 165 -14.15 11.20 16.20
CA ALA A 165 -12.93 11.19 17.01
C ALA A 165 -13.15 10.35 18.28
N ALA A 166 -12.07 9.74 18.78
CA ALA A 166 -12.12 9.03 20.04
C ALA A 166 -12.58 9.96 21.20
N PRO A 167 -13.32 9.45 22.20
CA PRO A 167 -13.65 10.22 23.39
C PRO A 167 -12.39 10.79 24.04
N GLY A 168 -12.37 12.09 24.27
CA GLY A 168 -11.21 12.77 24.86
C GLY A 168 -10.06 13.07 23.90
N ALA A 169 -10.19 12.79 22.60
CA ALA A 169 -9.16 13.09 21.62
C ALA A 169 -8.75 14.58 21.59
N PHE A 170 -9.64 15.48 22.01
CA PHE A 170 -9.41 16.91 22.05
C PHE A 170 -9.11 17.47 23.46
N LEU A 171 -8.83 16.62 24.46
CA LEU A 171 -8.50 17.09 25.82
C LEU A 171 -7.21 17.93 25.87
N PHE A 172 -6.34 17.81 24.88
CA PHE A 172 -5.16 18.66 24.76
C PHE A 172 -5.52 20.15 24.58
N LEU A 173 -6.67 20.47 23.98
CA LEU A 173 -7.13 21.87 23.82
C LEU A 173 -7.38 22.57 25.16
N VAL A 174 -7.87 21.82 26.15
CA VAL A 174 -8.10 22.35 27.50
C VAL A 174 -6.76 22.67 28.15
N GLN A 175 -5.75 21.81 27.99
CA GLN A 175 -4.40 22.03 28.50
C GLN A 175 -3.73 23.24 27.83
N ASP A 176 -3.89 23.39 26.52
CA ASP A 176 -3.39 24.55 25.77
C ASP A 176 -4.03 25.86 26.25
N ALA A 177 -5.33 25.87 26.53
CA ALA A 177 -5.99 27.07 27.05
C ALA A 177 -5.60 27.40 28.48
N LEU A 178 -5.44 26.40 29.36
CA LEU A 178 -4.97 26.63 30.73
C LEU A 178 -3.54 27.16 30.74
N SER A 179 -2.69 26.71 29.82
CA SER A 179 -1.30 27.17 29.69
C SER A 179 -1.18 28.59 29.15
N ASN A 180 -2.24 29.12 28.52
CA ASN A 180 -2.29 30.47 27.96
C ASN A 180 -3.14 31.45 28.80
N ILE A 181 -3.40 31.12 30.07
CA ILE A 181 -3.98 32.08 31.02
C ILE A 181 -2.86 33.09 31.34
N PRO A 182 -2.99 34.38 30.97
CA PRO A 182 -2.01 35.38 31.35
C PRO A 182 -1.95 35.47 32.87
N SER A 183 -0.74 35.38 33.42
CA SER A 183 -0.50 35.63 34.84
C SER A 183 -1.05 37.02 35.20
N PRO A 184 -1.80 37.16 36.31
CA PRO A 184 -2.37 38.44 36.74
C PRO A 184 -1.31 39.49 37.09
#